data_AF-A0A0C2D8M0-F1
#
_entry.id   AF-A0A0C2D8M0-F1
#
_cell.length_a   1.000
_cell.length_b   1.000
_cell.length_c   1.000
_cell.angle_alpha   90.00
_cell.angle_beta   90.00
_cell.angle_gamma   90.00
#
_symmetry.space_group_name_H-M   'P 1'
#
loop_
_entity.id
_entity.type
_entity.pdbx_description
1 polymer ?
#
loop_
_entity_poly.entity_id
_entity_poly.type
_entity_poly.pdbx_seq_one_letter_code
_entity_poly.pdbx_strand_id
1 'polypeptide(L)'
;MPKAHESISTPLTAAGYGTNNSRTKYSPGLQEVVYYQYEEDPRTITTYSSTQTICEGDSGGPLFQTDQQGKYVLMGIANSVRGKHTHCAPDRFNTFTDIRKHLEWICEKTGEEHSHRKQCLQM
;
A
#
# COMPACT_ATOMS: atom_id res chain seq x y z
N MET A 1 9.66 6.25 -5.26
CA MET A 1 9.86 5.97 -3.81
C MET A 1 9.40 7.18 -3.03
N PRO A 2 8.81 6.97 -1.84
CA PRO A 2 8.43 8.09 -0.98
C PRO A 2 9.67 8.71 -0.37
N LYS A 3 9.55 9.98 -0.01
CA LYS A 3 10.49 10.64 0.89
C LYS A 3 10.32 10.10 2.30
N ALA A 4 11.37 10.16 3.13
CA ALA A 4 11.31 9.65 4.51
C ALA A 4 10.19 10.30 5.36
N HIS A 5 9.85 11.55 5.06
CA HIS A 5 8.80 12.32 5.72
C HIS A 5 7.69 12.72 4.73
N GLU A 6 7.48 11.93 3.67
CA GLU A 6 6.36 12.14 2.75
C GLU A 6 5.03 12.05 3.53
N SER A 7 4.23 13.12 3.49
CA SER A 7 2.90 13.14 4.10
C SER A 7 1.95 12.25 3.32
N ILE A 8 1.04 11.57 4.03
CA ILE A 8 -0.02 10.82 3.36
C ILE A 8 -1.06 11.78 2.78
N SER A 9 -1.36 11.63 1.48
CA SER A 9 -2.47 12.28 0.80
C SER A 9 -3.53 11.25 0.41
N THR A 10 -4.80 11.60 0.57
CA THR A 10 -5.91 10.78 0.09
C THR A 10 -6.35 11.24 -1.30
N PRO A 11 -6.79 10.32 -2.17
CA PRO A 11 -6.97 8.90 -1.90
C PRO A 11 -5.66 8.09 -1.89
N LEU A 12 -5.64 7.04 -1.07
CA LEU A 12 -4.66 5.95 -1.17
C LEU A 12 -5.26 4.82 -2.00
N THR A 13 -4.50 4.28 -2.93
CA THR A 13 -4.95 3.20 -3.82
C THR A 13 -4.10 1.95 -3.61
N ALA A 14 -4.75 0.80 -3.49
CA ALA A 14 -4.11 -0.51 -3.61
C ALA A 14 -4.50 -1.17 -4.93
N ALA A 15 -3.61 -1.95 -5.53
CA ALA A 15 -3.89 -2.65 -6.79
C ALA A 15 -3.41 -4.10 -6.74
N GLY A 16 -4.15 -5.01 -7.37
CA GLY A 16 -3.81 -6.43 -7.33
C GLY A 16 -4.76 -7.34 -8.12
N TYR A 17 -4.45 -8.64 -8.07
CA TYR A 17 -5.23 -9.71 -8.70
C TYR A 17 -5.89 -10.62 -7.66
N GLY A 18 -5.90 -10.20 -6.39
CA GLY A 18 -6.49 -10.96 -5.30
C GLY A 18 -7.97 -11.24 -5.52
N THR A 19 -8.46 -12.25 -4.80
CA THR A 19 -9.85 -12.69 -4.92
C THR A 19 -10.82 -11.57 -4.52
N ASN A 20 -12.00 -11.56 -5.14
CA ASN A 20 -13.05 -10.60 -4.82
C ASN A 20 -14.38 -11.30 -4.48
N ASN A 21 -15.41 -10.53 -4.14
CA ASN A 21 -16.75 -11.05 -3.81
C ASN A 21 -17.71 -11.10 -5.03
N SER A 22 -17.18 -11.01 -6.26
CA SER A 22 -17.96 -10.96 -7.50
C SER A 22 -18.04 -12.33 -8.18
N ARG A 23 -18.76 -12.41 -9.31
CA ARG A 23 -18.84 -13.62 -10.16
C ARG A 23 -17.47 -14.07 -10.67
N THR A 24 -16.52 -13.14 -10.78
CA THR A 24 -15.14 -13.38 -11.22
C THR A 24 -14.19 -13.64 -10.04
N LYS A 25 -14.71 -14.11 -8.90
CA LYS A 25 -13.99 -14.32 -7.63
C LYS A 25 -12.53 -14.74 -7.74
N TYR A 26 -12.20 -15.74 -8.57
CA TYR A 26 -10.85 -16.31 -8.70
C TYR A 26 -10.07 -15.83 -9.93
N SER A 27 -10.68 -15.00 -10.78
CA SER A 27 -10.03 -14.44 -11.96
C SER A 27 -10.59 -13.04 -12.26
N PRO A 28 -10.47 -12.09 -11.33
CA PRO A 28 -11.07 -10.77 -11.49
C PRO A 28 -10.31 -9.87 -12.47
N GLY A 29 -9.13 -10.30 -12.95
CA GLY A 29 -8.18 -9.41 -13.62
C GLY A 29 -7.55 -8.44 -12.63
N LEU A 30 -6.83 -7.44 -13.14
CA LEU A 30 -6.26 -6.39 -12.30
C LEU A 30 -7.39 -5.50 -11.76
N GLN A 31 -7.39 -5.27 -10.46
CA GLN A 31 -8.35 -4.42 -9.77
C GLN A 31 -7.63 -3.37 -8.94
N GLU A 32 -8.35 -2.29 -8.63
CA GLU A 32 -7.90 -1.25 -7.71
C GLU A 32 -8.89 -1.12 -6.55
N VAL A 33 -8.38 -0.77 -5.38
CA VAL A 33 -9.14 -0.45 -4.17
C VAL A 33 -8.73 0.94 -3.68
N VAL A 34 -9.71 1.81 -3.49
CA VAL A 34 -9.48 3.21 -3.12
C VAL A 34 -9.91 3.48 -1.67
N TYR A 35 -9.02 4.09 -0.89
CA TYR A 35 -9.20 4.42 0.52
C TYR A 35 -9.12 5.93 0.77
N TYR A 36 -10.05 6.44 1.57
CA TYR A 36 -10.09 7.83 2.04
C TYR A 36 -9.88 7.96 3.56
N GLN A 37 -9.86 6.83 4.28
CA GLN A 37 -9.61 6.79 5.71
C GLN A 37 -8.36 5.97 5.98
N TYR A 38 -7.48 6.51 6.81
CA TYR A 38 -6.24 5.86 7.22
C TYR A 38 -5.86 6.26 8.65
N GLU A 39 -5.02 5.44 9.26
CA GLU A 39 -4.34 5.68 10.52
C GLU A 39 -2.87 5.29 10.34
N GLU A 40 -1.97 6.15 10.82
CA GLU A 40 -0.53 5.91 10.82
C GLU A 40 -0.11 5.32 12.17
N ASP A 41 0.41 4.10 12.13
CA ASP A 41 1.08 3.44 13.24
C ASP A 41 2.61 3.50 13.01
N PRO A 42 3.46 3.26 14.04
CA PRO A 42 4.91 3.44 13.92
C PRO A 42 5.60 2.72 12.74
N ARG A 43 5.02 1.61 12.25
CA ARG A 43 5.54 0.80 11.13
C ARG A 43 4.50 0.46 10.07
N THR A 44 3.27 0.91 10.22
CA THR A 44 2.15 0.47 9.38
C THR A 44 1.22 1.61 9.05
N ILE A 45 0.56 1.50 7.91
CA ILE A 45 -0.58 2.32 7.51
C ILE A 45 -1.80 1.41 7.55
N THR A 46 -2.79 1.74 8.35
CA THR A 46 -4.06 1.01 8.40
C THR A 46 -5.11 1.80 7.66
N THR A 47 -5.72 1.25 6.61
CA THR A 47 -6.82 1.89 5.89
C THR A 47 -8.16 1.22 6.19
N TYR A 48 -9.24 1.95 5.99
CA TYR A 48 -10.60 1.44 6.13
C TYR A 48 -11.48 1.88 4.97
N SER A 49 -12.36 0.98 4.52
CA SER A 49 -13.42 1.26 3.56
C SER A 49 -14.64 0.38 3.83
N SER A 50 -15.82 0.98 3.79
CA SER A 50 -17.10 0.28 3.93
C SER A 50 -17.55 -0.42 2.65
N THR A 51 -16.91 -0.15 1.51
CA THR A 51 -17.32 -0.65 0.19
C THR A 51 -16.27 -1.52 -0.49
N GLN A 52 -15.00 -1.44 -0.08
CA GLN A 52 -13.90 -2.14 -0.72
C GLN A 52 -12.87 -2.68 0.31
N THR A 53 -12.09 -3.69 -0.06
CA THR A 53 -11.04 -4.29 0.78
C THR A 53 -10.04 -5.01 -0.13
N ILE A 54 -8.76 -5.10 0.27
CA ILE A 54 -7.86 -6.09 -0.32
C ILE A 54 -8.23 -7.50 0.19
N CYS A 55 -7.81 -8.56 -0.49
CA CYS A 55 -8.09 -9.92 -0.06
C CYS A 55 -6.95 -10.90 -0.35
N GLU A 56 -7.23 -12.20 -0.18
CA GLU A 56 -6.31 -13.29 -0.48
C GLU A 56 -5.79 -13.16 -1.91
N GLY A 57 -4.46 -13.15 -2.05
CA GLY A 57 -3.76 -12.93 -3.31
C GLY A 57 -3.22 -11.50 -3.50
N ASP A 58 -3.68 -10.52 -2.70
CA ASP A 58 -3.15 -9.14 -2.74
C ASP A 58 -1.94 -8.94 -1.79
N SER A 59 -1.60 -9.91 -0.95
CA SER A 59 -0.45 -9.85 -0.04
C SER A 59 0.84 -9.48 -0.79
N GLY A 60 1.57 -8.49 -0.29
CA GLY A 60 2.76 -7.93 -0.95
C GLY A 60 2.46 -6.85 -2.01
N GLY A 61 1.19 -6.64 -2.35
CA GLY A 61 0.77 -5.63 -3.33
C GLY A 61 0.98 -4.18 -2.85
N PRO A 62 1.04 -3.23 -3.80
CA PRO A 62 1.33 -1.83 -3.49
C PRO A 62 0.13 -1.11 -2.87
N LEU A 63 0.41 -0.22 -1.92
CA LEU A 63 -0.43 0.92 -1.55
C LEU A 63 0.29 2.18 -1.97
N PHE A 64 -0.35 3.03 -2.76
CA PHE A 64 0.27 4.24 -3.31
C PHE A 64 -0.68 5.44 -3.26
N GLN A 65 -0.09 6.63 -3.29
CA GLN A 65 -0.79 7.90 -3.47
C GLN A 65 -0.23 8.65 -4.68
N THR A 66 -0.89 9.73 -5.08
CA THR A 66 -0.35 10.67 -6.06
C THR A 66 0.22 11.89 -5.35
N ASP A 67 1.48 12.22 -5.63
CA ASP A 67 2.14 13.42 -5.08
C ASP A 67 1.67 14.72 -5.77
N GLN A 68 2.17 15.86 -5.29
CA GLN A 68 1.83 17.18 -5.85
C GLN A 68 2.29 17.38 -7.31
N GLN A 69 3.19 16.53 -7.81
CA GLN A 69 3.70 16.56 -9.18
C GLN A 69 2.96 15.56 -10.08
N GLY A 70 1.93 14.87 -9.57
CA GLY A 70 1.18 13.87 -10.31
C GLY A 70 1.86 12.50 -10.40
N LYS A 71 2.89 12.22 -9.59
CA LYS A 71 3.59 10.93 -9.61
C LYS A 71 2.97 9.97 -8.60
N TYR A 72 2.88 8.70 -8.98
CA TYR A 72 2.55 7.64 -8.04
C TYR A 72 3.71 7.35 -7.11
N VAL A 73 3.43 7.38 -5.81
CA VAL A 73 4.40 7.17 -4.74
C VAL A 73 3.95 5.97 -3.91
N LEU A 74 4.81 4.96 -3.83
CA LEU A 74 4.58 3.75 -3.03
C LEU A 74 4.67 4.08 -1.54
N MET A 75 3.55 4.04 -0.83
CA MET A 75 3.47 4.36 0.60
C MET A 75 3.49 3.10 1.47
N GLY A 76 2.95 1.98 0.99
CA GLY A 76 2.92 0.75 1.76
C GLY A 76 2.90 -0.54 0.96
N ILE A 77 3.09 -1.65 1.67
CA ILE A 77 3.00 -3.02 1.15
C ILE A 77 1.89 -3.76 1.89
N ALA A 78 0.95 -4.36 1.16
CA ALA A 78 -0.18 -5.10 1.72
C ALA A 78 0.31 -6.24 2.62
N ASN A 79 -0.12 -6.24 3.89
CA ASN A 79 0.30 -7.22 4.88
C ASN A 79 -0.88 -8.10 5.32
N SER A 80 -1.91 -7.50 5.90
CA SER A 80 -3.00 -8.26 6.53
C SER A 80 -4.33 -7.50 6.48
N VAL A 81 -5.42 -8.21 6.71
CA VAL A 81 -6.77 -7.65 6.80
C VAL A 81 -7.43 -8.13 8.09
N ARG A 82 -8.08 -7.23 8.84
CA ARG A 82 -8.86 -7.55 10.05
C ARG A 82 -10.28 -6.98 9.96
N GLY A 83 -11.27 -7.70 10.49
CA GLY A 83 -12.68 -7.28 10.44
C GLY A 83 -13.65 -8.47 10.39
N LYS A 84 -14.87 -8.25 9.90
CA LYS A 84 -15.95 -9.26 9.81
C LYS A 84 -15.46 -10.59 9.20
N HIS A 85 -16.04 -11.72 9.55
CA HIS A 85 -15.57 -13.04 9.08
C HIS A 85 -16.05 -13.44 7.66
N THR A 86 -16.66 -12.53 6.89
CA THR A 86 -17.14 -12.82 5.53
C THR A 86 -16.03 -12.64 4.49
N HIS A 87 -15.62 -13.72 3.81
CA HIS A 87 -14.53 -13.74 2.82
C HIS A 87 -14.61 -12.58 1.81
N CYS A 88 -13.53 -11.81 1.69
CA CYS A 88 -13.39 -10.62 0.82
C CYS A 88 -14.54 -9.60 0.86
N ALA A 89 -15.33 -9.57 1.95
CA ALA A 89 -16.35 -8.54 2.14
C ALA A 89 -15.71 -7.23 2.62
N PRO A 90 -16.24 -6.06 2.24
CA PRO A 90 -15.74 -4.78 2.71
C PRO A 90 -16.08 -4.55 4.19
N ASP A 91 -15.92 -3.31 4.70
CA ASP A 91 -16.08 -3.00 6.13
C ASP A 91 -15.00 -3.72 6.97
N ARG A 92 -13.75 -3.48 6.55
CA ARG A 92 -12.53 -4.08 7.09
C ARG A 92 -11.40 -3.07 7.19
N PHE A 93 -10.51 -3.32 8.13
CA PHE A 93 -9.23 -2.62 8.24
C PHE A 93 -8.17 -3.39 7.47
N ASN A 94 -7.44 -2.69 6.61
CA ASN A 94 -6.41 -3.23 5.75
C ASN A 94 -5.08 -2.64 6.21
N THR A 95 -4.15 -3.47 6.65
CA THR A 95 -2.87 -3.04 7.19
C THR A 95 -1.78 -3.22 6.15
N PHE A 96 -1.01 -2.16 5.95
CA PHE A 96 0.11 -2.09 5.04
C PHE A 96 1.38 -1.78 5.82
N THR A 97 2.50 -2.43 5.49
CA THR A 97 3.82 -2.03 6.02
C THR A 97 4.21 -0.69 5.43
N ASP A 98 4.56 0.29 6.26
CA ASP A 98 4.91 1.65 5.82
C ASP A 98 6.33 1.70 5.24
N ILE A 99 6.45 1.92 3.92
CA ILE A 99 7.72 1.92 3.21
C ILE A 99 8.68 3.00 3.71
N ARG A 100 8.15 4.15 4.18
CA ARG A 100 8.98 5.26 4.67
C ARG A 100 9.87 4.84 5.83
N LYS A 101 9.44 3.85 6.62
CA LYS A 101 10.17 3.31 7.78
C LYS A 101 11.27 2.30 7.40
N HIS A 102 11.33 1.90 6.14
CA HIS A 102 12.24 0.89 5.62
C HIS A 102 13.15 1.44 4.51
N LEU A 103 13.11 2.74 4.21
CA LEU A 103 13.89 3.34 3.13
C LEU A 103 15.38 3.08 3.28
N GLU A 104 15.96 3.23 4.46
CA GLU A 104 17.39 2.96 4.68
C GLU A 104 17.77 1.54 4.28
N TRP A 105 17.00 0.54 4.74
CA TRP A 105 17.21 -0.87 4.38
C TRP A 105 17.02 -1.10 2.88
N ILE A 106 15.97 -0.54 2.27
CA ILE A 106 15.76 -0.67 0.82
C ILE A 106 16.94 -0.10 0.06
N CYS A 107 17.39 1.11 0.42
CA CYS A 107 18.52 1.78 -0.22
C CYS A 107 19.83 1.01 -0.02
N GLU A 108 20.03 0.41 1.16
CA GLU A 108 21.18 -0.44 1.43
C GLU A 108 21.22 -1.66 0.49
N LYS A 109 20.06 -2.27 0.22
CA LYS A 109 19.94 -3.52 -0.56
C LYS A 109 19.80 -3.32 -2.06
N THR A 110 19.22 -2.21 -2.51
CA THR A 110 18.87 -2.01 -3.93
C THR A 110 19.50 -0.77 -4.56
N GLY A 111 20.19 0.09 -3.80
CA GLY A 111 20.88 1.25 -4.36
C GLY A 111 22.19 0.83 -5.04
N GLU A 112 22.27 0.97 -6.36
CA GLU A 112 23.51 0.69 -7.11
C GLU A 112 24.56 1.80 -6.91
N GLU A 113 25.74 1.41 -6.44
CA GLU A 113 26.96 2.23 -6.23
C GLU A 113 26.91 3.34 -5.16
N HIS A 114 28.06 3.59 -4.53
CA HIS A 114 28.24 4.48 -3.37
C HIS A 114 27.80 5.95 -3.62
N SER A 115 27.78 6.38 -4.88
CA SER A 115 27.33 7.72 -5.30
C SER A 115 25.81 7.90 -5.18
N HIS A 116 25.02 6.89 -5.55
CA HIS A 116 23.56 6.98 -5.56
C HIS A 116 22.93 6.65 -4.20
N ARG A 117 23.67 6.00 -3.29
CA ARG A 117 23.21 5.78 -1.90
C ARG A 117 22.89 7.10 -1.18
N LYS A 118 23.64 8.18 -1.47
CA LYS A 118 23.33 9.53 -0.96
C LYS A 118 22.03 10.09 -1.54
N GLN A 119 21.76 9.83 -2.82
CA GLN A 119 20.55 10.30 -3.50
C GLN A 119 19.29 9.58 -3.03
N CYS A 120 19.42 8.29 -2.72
CA CYS A 120 18.38 7.45 -2.14
C CYS A 120 17.91 7.92 -0.74
N LEU A 121 18.83 8.46 0.08
CA LEU A 121 18.54 8.98 1.42
C LEU A 121 18.22 10.49 1.45
N GLN A 122 18.42 11.19 0.33
CA GLN A 122 18.16 12.64 0.19
C GLN A 122 16.86 12.97 -0.54
N MET A 123 16.12 11.94 -1.01
CA MET A 123 14.74 12.10 -1.50
C MET A 123 13.80 12.16 -0.30
#